data_AF-A0A918S3Z7-F1
#
_entry.id   AF-A0A918S3Z7-F1
#
_cell.length_a   1.000
_cell.length_b   1.000
_cell.length_c   1.000
_cell.angle_alpha   90.00
_cell.angle_beta   90.00
_cell.angle_gamma   90.00
#
_symmetry.space_group_name_H-M   'P 1'
#
loop_
_entity.id
_entity.type
_entity.pdbx_description
1 polymer ?
#
loop_
_entity_poly.entity_id
_entity_poly.type
_entity_poly.pdbx_seq_one_letter_code
_entity_poly.pdbx_strand_id
1 'polypeptide(L)'
;MSVRSAWLLPQGQTREDTRLTPVGTWAPSTEISTRDGVIPGGTPFAATGAGAMSLQIGVGRAVVQGTTAQGAYPVAVDAPEVLTFADGDAQFDRIDSVLLHVYDGLFDDSGQALATIEIKKGDPSATPQAPTLPPACLRLWDVRVPAGASAGVGGIDWSRALGDRRRYTAGVGGIIPQGWGLNFDGAYDGQYRDAGGTLERWSASAGAWQTYRPPNVVETTTTGFAVGSGYTLNSFTARRNVYTGMCSFLVELTRKGTQLNVPANGNITDETFGTLPSGWRPAIDAELSASDGFGEGSVRLGTNGVLTLRTWTGEGALAPDRNIRTSATFFLP
;
A
#
# COMPACT_ATOMS: atom_id res chain seq x y z
N MET A 1 -13.00 35.70 6.41
CA MET A 1 -12.34 34.87 5.38
C MET A 1 -12.42 33.44 5.85
N SER A 2 -12.84 32.50 5.00
CA SER A 2 -12.93 31.09 5.42
C SER A 2 -11.58 30.36 5.38
N VAL A 3 -10.63 30.92 4.61
CA VAL A 3 -9.26 30.41 4.51
C VAL A 3 -8.42 31.04 5.62
N ARG A 4 -7.74 30.18 6.37
CA ARG A 4 -6.95 30.52 7.56
C ARG A 4 -5.57 29.88 7.44
N SER A 5 -4.54 30.59 7.88
CA SER A 5 -3.17 30.07 8.01
C SER A 5 -2.63 30.41 9.39
N ALA A 6 -1.81 29.51 9.96
CA ALA A 6 -1.11 29.77 11.21
C ALA A 6 0.37 30.12 10.97
N TRP A 7 0.86 31.03 11.81
CA TRP A 7 2.23 31.57 11.82
C TRP A 7 2.61 32.35 10.55
N LEU A 8 1.62 32.84 9.82
CA LEU A 8 1.81 33.70 8.64
C LEU A 8 1.76 35.20 9.00
N LEU A 9 0.94 35.58 9.99
CA LEU A 9 0.67 36.99 10.26
C LEU A 9 1.86 37.67 10.95
N PRO A 10 2.27 38.88 10.49
CA PRO A 10 3.44 39.58 11.04
C PRO A 10 3.23 40.12 12.46
N GLN A 11 1.98 40.32 12.90
CA GLN A 11 1.65 40.94 14.19
C GLN A 11 0.83 40.01 15.12
N GLY A 12 1.17 38.71 15.11
CA GLY A 12 0.59 37.72 16.01
C GLY A 12 -0.56 36.92 15.39
N GLN A 13 -0.82 35.75 15.97
CA GLN A 13 -1.81 34.79 15.49
C GLN A 13 -3.03 34.75 16.40
N THR A 14 -4.24 34.67 15.82
CA THR A 14 -5.44 34.45 16.62
C THR A 14 -5.47 33.01 17.17
N ARG A 15 -6.06 32.84 18.36
CA ARG A 15 -6.26 31.50 18.95
C ARG A 15 -7.15 30.60 18.08
N GLU A 16 -8.04 31.19 17.29
CA GLU A 16 -8.92 30.44 16.42
C GLU A 16 -8.13 29.81 15.26
N ASP A 17 -7.32 30.61 14.56
CA ASP A 17 -6.51 30.11 13.45
C ASP A 17 -5.55 29.01 13.92
N THR A 18 -4.85 29.22 15.05
CA THR A 18 -3.96 28.19 15.62
C THR A 18 -4.68 26.86 15.91
N ARG A 19 -5.95 26.90 16.34
CA ARG A 19 -6.71 25.69 16.69
C ARG A 19 -7.29 24.97 15.47
N LEU A 20 -7.68 25.73 14.44
CA LEU A 20 -8.31 25.19 13.24
C LEU A 20 -7.28 24.67 12.24
N THR A 21 -6.14 25.34 12.12
CA THR A 21 -5.06 24.89 11.24
C THR A 21 -4.41 23.63 11.78
N PRO A 22 -3.87 22.77 10.90
CA PRO A 22 -3.18 21.57 11.34
C PRO A 22 -1.92 21.90 12.15
N VAL A 23 -1.78 21.24 13.30
CA VAL A 23 -0.61 21.39 14.19
C VAL A 23 0.15 20.07 14.21
N GLY A 24 1.47 20.13 14.17
CA GLY A 24 2.36 18.97 14.23
C GLY A 24 3.46 19.01 13.16
N THR A 25 4.33 18.02 13.21
CA THR A 25 5.34 17.78 12.17
C THR A 25 4.76 16.87 11.10
N TRP A 26 4.96 17.25 9.84
CA TRP A 26 4.46 16.53 8.67
C TRP A 26 5.60 15.84 7.95
N ALA A 27 5.29 14.85 7.13
CA ALA A 27 6.28 14.07 6.39
C ALA A 27 7.29 15.01 5.72
N PRO A 28 8.60 14.86 5.97
CA PRO A 28 9.60 15.73 5.37
C PRO A 28 9.73 15.43 3.88
N SER A 29 10.18 16.44 3.13
CA SER A 29 10.74 16.28 1.78
C SER A 29 12.27 16.46 1.78
N THR A 30 12.79 17.25 2.72
CA THR A 30 14.22 17.37 3.04
C THR A 30 14.38 17.62 4.55
N GLU A 31 15.59 17.91 5.01
CA GLU A 31 15.91 18.18 6.42
C GLU A 31 15.15 19.38 7.00
N ILE A 32 14.81 20.36 6.15
CA ILE A 32 14.16 21.61 6.55
C ILE A 32 12.93 21.96 5.70
N SER A 33 12.48 21.03 4.85
CA SER A 33 11.25 21.20 4.08
C SER A 33 10.26 20.07 4.35
N THR A 34 8.99 20.41 4.27
CA THR A 34 7.88 19.50 4.48
C THR A 34 7.26 19.11 3.14
N ARG A 35 6.87 17.85 3.02
CA ARG A 35 5.94 17.43 1.99
C ARG A 35 4.58 18.09 2.26
N ASP A 36 4.30 19.10 1.46
CA ASP A 36 2.99 19.72 1.41
C ASP A 36 1.93 18.76 0.87
N GLY A 37 0.68 19.08 1.15
CA GLY A 37 -0.43 18.28 0.74
C GLY A 37 -1.65 18.48 1.59
N VAL A 38 -2.74 17.90 1.12
CA VAL A 38 -4.00 17.82 1.82
C VAL A 38 -3.88 16.83 2.97
N ILE A 39 -4.49 17.15 4.10
CA ILE A 39 -4.58 16.26 5.24
C ILE A 39 -5.83 15.40 5.07
N PRO A 40 -5.71 14.06 5.11
CA PRO A 40 -6.84 13.17 4.90
C PRO A 40 -7.89 13.32 6.02
N GLY A 41 -9.16 13.12 5.66
CA GLY A 41 -10.30 13.17 6.56
C GLY A 41 -11.60 13.50 5.83
N GLY A 42 -12.45 12.49 5.58
CA GLY A 42 -13.61 12.64 4.70
C GLY A 42 -13.17 12.94 3.25
N THR A 43 -13.79 13.95 2.63
CA THR A 43 -13.47 14.39 1.26
C THR A 43 -12.96 15.83 1.26
N PRO A 44 -11.77 16.11 1.83
CA PRO A 44 -11.29 17.48 2.06
C PRO A 44 -11.10 18.23 0.74
N PHE A 45 -11.50 19.50 0.69
CA PHE A 45 -11.46 20.34 -0.51
C PHE A 45 -12.20 19.73 -1.71
N ALA A 46 -13.31 19.02 -1.46
CA ALA A 46 -14.16 18.52 -2.53
C ALA A 46 -14.61 19.66 -3.45
N ALA A 47 -14.53 19.44 -4.76
CA ALA A 47 -14.99 20.36 -5.78
C ALA A 47 -16.43 20.02 -6.19
N THR A 48 -17.31 21.02 -6.27
CA THR A 48 -18.69 20.86 -6.73
C THR A 48 -19.10 22.05 -7.58
N GLY A 49 -19.68 21.82 -8.76
CA GLY A 49 -20.18 22.90 -9.61
C GLY A 49 -21.22 23.75 -8.89
N ALA A 50 -21.03 25.06 -8.86
CA ALA A 50 -21.88 26.04 -8.18
C ALA A 50 -22.66 26.95 -9.15
N GLY A 51 -22.28 26.95 -10.43
CA GLY A 51 -22.93 27.69 -11.50
C GLY A 51 -22.29 27.36 -12.85
N ALA A 52 -22.76 27.97 -13.94
CA ALA A 52 -22.22 27.70 -15.28
C ALA A 52 -20.71 27.96 -15.39
N MET A 53 -20.20 28.96 -14.68
CA MET A 53 -18.76 29.32 -14.63
C MET A 53 -18.22 29.39 -13.21
N SER A 54 -18.88 28.75 -12.24
CA SER A 54 -18.49 28.81 -10.82
C SER A 54 -18.32 27.44 -10.20
N LEU A 55 -17.26 27.29 -9.39
CA LEU A 55 -16.93 26.07 -8.66
C LEU A 55 -16.88 26.36 -7.16
N GLN A 56 -17.53 25.53 -6.37
CA GLN A 56 -17.41 25.54 -4.92
C GLN A 56 -16.34 24.55 -4.46
N ILE A 57 -15.42 25.01 -3.61
CA ILE A 57 -14.44 24.17 -2.92
C ILE A 57 -14.89 24.01 -1.47
N GLY A 58 -15.05 22.76 -1.04
CA GLY A 58 -15.44 22.42 0.32
C GLY A 58 -14.34 22.63 1.36
N VAL A 59 -14.71 22.43 2.62
CA VAL A 59 -13.80 22.55 3.76
C VAL A 59 -12.66 21.54 3.72
N GLY A 60 -11.55 21.87 4.36
CA GLY A 60 -10.38 20.99 4.41
C GLY A 60 -9.21 21.60 5.16
N ARG A 61 -8.17 20.78 5.37
CA ARG A 61 -6.89 21.23 5.94
C ARG A 61 -5.76 20.76 5.05
N ALA A 62 -4.73 21.58 4.94
CA ALA A 62 -3.54 21.28 4.16
C ALA A 62 -2.30 21.87 4.84
N VAL A 63 -1.15 21.41 4.39
CA VAL A 63 0.12 22.09 4.59
C VAL A 63 0.59 22.55 3.22
N VAL A 64 1.06 23.79 3.13
CA VAL A 64 1.55 24.39 1.89
C VAL A 64 3.02 24.75 2.09
N GLN A 65 3.91 24.13 1.32
CA GLN A 65 5.35 24.36 1.40
C GLN A 65 5.73 25.55 0.51
N GLY A 66 6.32 26.58 1.11
CA GLY A 66 6.98 27.67 0.41
C GLY A 66 8.36 27.25 -0.11
N THR A 67 9.19 28.24 -0.39
CA THR A 67 10.64 28.02 -0.55
C THR A 67 11.25 27.43 0.73
N THR A 68 12.49 26.94 0.64
CA THR A 68 13.26 26.47 1.79
C THR A 68 13.37 27.52 2.90
N ALA A 69 13.46 28.80 2.55
CA ALA A 69 13.56 29.89 3.53
C ALA A 69 12.20 30.28 4.15
N GLN A 70 11.11 30.14 3.39
CA GLN A 70 9.73 30.35 3.86
C GLN A 70 9.25 29.24 4.80
N GLY A 71 9.66 28.01 4.54
CA GLY A 71 9.17 26.84 5.27
C GLY A 71 7.73 26.48 4.88
N ALA A 72 7.02 25.81 5.80
CA ALA A 72 5.69 25.27 5.54
C ALA A 72 4.60 26.02 6.32
N TYR A 73 3.49 26.27 5.67
CA TYR A 73 2.34 26.97 6.23
C TYR A 73 1.16 26.00 6.42
N PRO A 74 0.68 25.80 7.65
CA PRO A 74 -0.54 25.04 7.90
C PRO A 74 -1.77 25.89 7.55
N VAL A 75 -2.63 25.36 6.69
CA VAL A 75 -3.81 26.06 6.16
C VAL A 75 -5.09 25.28 6.47
N ALA A 76 -6.16 25.99 6.83
CA ALA A 76 -7.51 25.45 6.98
C ALA A 76 -8.51 26.28 6.18
N VAL A 77 -9.49 25.60 5.60
CA VAL A 77 -10.68 26.22 4.97
C VAL A 77 -11.87 25.73 5.76
N ASP A 78 -12.50 26.63 6.52
CA ASP A 78 -13.53 26.29 7.51
C ASP A 78 -14.98 26.48 7.03
N ALA A 79 -15.15 27.12 5.86
CA ALA A 79 -16.41 27.21 5.14
C ALA A 79 -16.16 27.08 3.62
N PRO A 80 -17.14 26.59 2.84
CA PRO A 80 -16.96 26.47 1.39
C PRO A 80 -16.69 27.82 0.70
N GLU A 81 -15.79 27.82 -0.28
CA GLU A 81 -15.44 29.00 -1.09
C GLU A 81 -15.93 28.81 -2.53
N VAL A 82 -16.54 29.86 -3.11
CA VAL A 82 -17.02 29.84 -4.49
C VAL A 82 -16.09 30.66 -5.36
N LEU A 83 -15.52 30.01 -6.37
CA LEU A 83 -14.60 30.60 -7.34
C LEU A 83 -15.32 30.78 -8.67
N THR A 84 -15.13 31.92 -9.32
CA THR A 84 -15.68 32.21 -10.65
C THR A 84 -14.57 32.20 -11.69
N PHE A 85 -14.73 31.37 -12.71
CA PHE A 85 -13.83 31.27 -13.85
C PHE A 85 -14.13 32.39 -14.84
N ALA A 86 -13.07 32.95 -15.43
CA ALA A 86 -13.23 33.83 -16.58
C ALA A 86 -13.80 33.04 -17.78
N ASP A 87 -14.46 33.72 -18.70
CA ASP A 87 -14.95 33.10 -19.94
C ASP A 87 -13.82 32.40 -20.70
N GLY A 88 -14.19 31.33 -21.39
CA GLY A 88 -13.34 30.57 -22.29
C GLY A 88 -12.79 31.43 -23.41
N ASP A 89 -11.63 31.04 -23.91
CA ASP A 89 -11.09 31.69 -25.11
C ASP A 89 -11.97 31.37 -26.33
N ALA A 90 -12.01 32.24 -27.32
CA ALA A 90 -12.90 32.07 -28.47
C ALA A 90 -12.54 30.85 -29.34
N GLN A 91 -11.26 30.46 -29.37
CA GLN A 91 -10.74 29.48 -30.32
C GLN A 91 -10.22 28.21 -29.65
N PHE A 92 -9.60 28.33 -28.48
CA PHE A 92 -8.91 27.20 -27.85
C PHE A 92 -9.40 26.91 -26.43
N ASP A 93 -9.36 25.64 -26.07
CA ASP A 93 -9.52 25.22 -24.70
C ASP A 93 -8.33 25.71 -23.85
N ARG A 94 -8.52 25.77 -22.54
CA ARG A 94 -7.43 25.94 -21.57
C ARG A 94 -7.63 25.07 -20.33
N ILE A 95 -6.57 24.91 -19.54
CA ILE A 95 -6.65 24.29 -18.22
C ILE A 95 -6.33 25.35 -17.18
N ASP A 96 -7.29 25.66 -16.32
CA ASP A 96 -7.10 26.53 -15.16
C ASP A 96 -6.81 25.65 -13.94
N SER A 97 -5.97 26.09 -13.00
CA SER A 97 -5.69 25.34 -11.76
C SER A 97 -6.32 26.05 -10.56
N VAL A 98 -7.08 25.30 -9.76
CA VAL A 98 -7.55 25.73 -8.44
C VAL A 98 -6.53 25.31 -7.40
N LEU A 99 -6.10 26.26 -6.58
CA LEU A 99 -5.00 26.06 -5.64
C LEU A 99 -5.25 26.76 -4.31
N LEU A 100 -4.57 26.28 -3.26
CA LEU A 100 -4.32 27.06 -2.06
C LEU A 100 -3.02 27.84 -2.25
N HIS A 101 -3.08 29.17 -2.13
CA HIS A 101 -1.91 30.04 -2.19
C HIS A 101 -1.69 30.67 -0.83
N VAL A 102 -0.43 30.69 -0.39
CA VAL A 102 0.01 31.51 0.72
C VAL A 102 0.88 32.63 0.19
N TYR A 103 0.38 33.85 0.32
CA TYR A 103 1.14 35.09 0.14
C TYR A 103 1.88 35.42 1.43
N ASP A 104 3.19 35.57 1.31
CA ASP A 104 4.09 36.01 2.36
C ASP A 104 5.00 37.11 1.82
N GLY A 105 4.58 38.36 2.05
CA GLY A 105 5.25 39.57 1.60
C GLY A 105 6.64 39.81 2.18
N LEU A 106 7.14 38.95 3.08
CA LEU A 106 8.56 38.93 3.45
C LEU A 106 9.42 38.20 2.40
N PHE A 107 8.80 37.34 1.60
CA PHE A 107 9.47 36.46 0.64
C PHE A 107 8.93 36.58 -0.79
N ASP A 108 7.81 37.29 -0.98
CA ASP A 108 7.23 37.61 -2.27
C ASP A 108 6.98 39.12 -2.44
N ASP A 109 6.70 39.53 -3.67
CA ASP A 109 6.42 40.93 -4.02
C ASP A 109 4.95 41.34 -3.80
N SER A 110 4.13 40.47 -3.18
CA SER A 110 2.70 40.75 -2.98
C SER A 110 2.46 41.83 -1.93
N GLY A 111 3.38 41.95 -0.96
CA GLY A 111 3.21 42.78 0.24
C GLY A 111 2.10 42.28 1.17
N GLN A 112 1.59 41.06 0.99
CA GLN A 112 0.47 40.49 1.74
C GLN A 112 0.93 39.35 2.66
N ALA A 113 0.20 39.14 3.75
CA ALA A 113 0.33 37.96 4.62
C ALA A 113 -1.02 37.24 4.65
N LEU A 114 -1.35 36.53 3.57
CA LEU A 114 -2.69 36.01 3.28
C LEU A 114 -2.64 34.59 2.73
N ALA A 115 -3.50 33.71 3.24
CA ALA A 115 -3.79 32.44 2.58
C ALA A 115 -5.16 32.49 1.89
N THR A 116 -5.25 32.00 0.67
CA THR A 116 -6.50 32.03 -0.11
C THR A 116 -6.66 30.77 -0.98
N ILE A 117 -7.90 30.46 -1.37
CA ILE A 117 -8.18 29.60 -2.51
C ILE A 117 -8.33 30.51 -3.73
N GLU A 118 -7.63 30.20 -4.82
CA GLU A 118 -7.75 30.99 -6.04
C GLU A 118 -7.62 30.14 -7.31
N ILE A 119 -7.93 30.78 -8.44
CA ILE A 119 -7.78 30.21 -9.77
C ILE A 119 -6.53 30.82 -10.41
N LYS A 120 -5.55 29.99 -10.72
CA LYS A 120 -4.52 30.33 -11.69
C LYS A 120 -5.03 29.99 -13.08
N LYS A 121 -5.33 31.02 -13.88
CA LYS A 121 -5.73 30.86 -15.28
C LYS A 121 -4.57 30.27 -16.10
N GLY A 122 -4.86 29.28 -16.94
CA GLY A 122 -3.91 28.75 -17.91
C GLY A 122 -3.97 29.46 -19.26
N ASP A 123 -3.03 29.13 -20.13
CA ASP A 123 -2.96 29.70 -21.48
C ASP A 123 -3.81 28.88 -22.47
N PRO A 124 -4.67 29.53 -23.28
CA PRO A 124 -5.40 28.85 -24.35
C PRO A 124 -4.44 28.27 -25.39
N SER A 125 -4.66 27.00 -25.76
CA SER A 125 -3.81 26.29 -26.73
C SER A 125 -4.54 25.11 -27.36
N ALA A 126 -4.10 24.69 -28.55
CA ALA A 126 -4.56 23.44 -29.17
C ALA A 126 -4.21 22.19 -28.34
N THR A 127 -3.19 22.28 -27.49
CA THR A 127 -2.84 21.27 -26.48
C THR A 127 -2.75 21.92 -25.11
N PRO A 128 -3.89 22.16 -24.45
CA PRO A 128 -3.93 22.86 -23.17
C PRO A 128 -3.05 22.18 -22.12
N GLN A 129 -2.27 22.98 -21.41
CA GLN A 129 -1.48 22.52 -20.27
C GLN A 129 -1.86 23.32 -19.03
N ALA A 130 -1.80 22.67 -17.87
CA ALA A 130 -2.04 23.34 -16.61
C ALA A 130 -0.91 24.35 -16.32
N PRO A 131 -1.21 25.53 -15.75
CA PRO A 131 -0.21 26.57 -15.50
C PRO A 131 0.84 26.12 -14.49
N THR A 132 2.08 26.60 -14.64
CA THR A 132 3.11 26.44 -13.60
C THR A 132 2.71 27.24 -12.36
N LEU A 133 2.88 26.65 -11.18
CA LEU A 133 2.59 27.31 -9.91
C LEU A 133 3.88 27.88 -9.30
N PRO A 134 3.83 29.08 -8.70
CA PRO A 134 4.94 29.59 -7.90
C PRO A 134 5.11 28.76 -6.61
N PRO A 135 6.20 28.97 -5.84
CA PRO A 135 6.30 28.46 -4.48
C PRO A 135 5.10 28.88 -3.62
N ALA A 136 4.90 28.20 -2.48
CA ALA A 136 3.80 28.48 -1.56
C ALA A 136 2.39 28.29 -2.17
N CYS A 137 2.30 27.43 -3.19
CA CYS A 137 1.05 26.97 -3.79
C CYS A 137 0.87 25.46 -3.63
N LEU A 138 -0.32 25.03 -3.21
CA LEU A 138 -0.76 23.64 -3.28
C LEU A 138 -1.89 23.51 -4.31
N ARG A 139 -1.63 22.79 -5.40
CA ARG A 139 -2.66 22.49 -6.40
C ARG A 139 -3.71 21.53 -5.84
N LEU A 140 -4.98 21.86 -6.03
CA LEU A 140 -6.11 21.02 -5.61
C LEU A 140 -6.79 20.39 -6.82
N TRP A 141 -7.13 21.20 -7.84
CA TRP A 141 -7.85 20.74 -9.03
C TRP A 141 -7.28 21.38 -10.28
N ASP A 142 -7.29 20.63 -11.38
CA ASP A 142 -7.21 21.21 -12.72
C ASP A 142 -8.63 21.23 -13.31
N VAL A 143 -8.99 22.33 -13.96
CA VAL A 143 -10.30 22.54 -14.56
C VAL A 143 -10.13 22.84 -16.04
N ARG A 144 -10.69 21.98 -16.89
CA ARG A 144 -10.75 22.21 -18.33
C ARG A 144 -11.83 23.24 -18.64
N VAL A 145 -11.44 24.40 -19.15
CA VAL A 145 -12.36 25.44 -19.62
C VAL A 145 -12.44 25.34 -21.15
N PRO A 146 -13.59 24.92 -21.70
CA PRO A 146 -13.75 24.80 -23.15
C PRO A 146 -13.68 26.14 -23.88
N ALA A 147 -13.28 26.11 -25.15
CA ALA A 147 -13.41 27.27 -26.03
C ALA A 147 -14.87 27.77 -26.08
N GLY A 148 -15.07 29.08 -26.00
CA GLY A 148 -16.37 29.73 -26.02
C GLY A 148 -17.24 29.53 -24.77
N ALA A 149 -16.76 28.79 -23.76
CA ALA A 149 -17.51 28.58 -22.53
C ALA A 149 -17.75 29.91 -21.81
N SER A 150 -19.00 30.18 -21.44
CA SER A 150 -19.39 31.36 -20.67
C SER A 150 -20.69 31.07 -19.94
N ALA A 151 -21.08 31.94 -19.01
CA ALA A 151 -22.32 31.79 -18.27
C ALA A 151 -23.58 31.74 -19.18
N GLY A 152 -23.52 32.35 -20.37
CA GLY A 152 -24.64 32.42 -21.32
C GLY A 152 -24.62 31.37 -22.45
N VAL A 153 -23.51 30.64 -22.64
CA VAL A 153 -23.30 29.75 -23.81
C VAL A 153 -22.92 28.33 -23.34
N GLY A 154 -23.62 27.82 -22.33
CA GLY A 154 -23.52 26.43 -21.87
C GLY A 154 -22.52 26.16 -20.74
N GLY A 155 -21.63 27.10 -20.41
CA GLY A 155 -20.71 27.01 -19.27
C GLY A 155 -19.72 25.85 -19.31
N ILE A 156 -19.22 25.48 -18.12
CA ILE A 156 -18.30 24.37 -17.89
C ILE A 156 -19.11 23.12 -17.51
N ASP A 157 -18.85 21.99 -18.18
CA ASP A 157 -19.39 20.68 -17.78
C ASP A 157 -18.60 20.12 -16.60
N TRP A 158 -19.05 20.42 -15.38
CA TRP A 158 -18.38 20.03 -14.13
C TRP A 158 -18.22 18.52 -13.93
N SER A 159 -19.02 17.69 -14.62
CA SER A 159 -18.89 16.23 -14.53
C SER A 159 -17.65 15.69 -15.24
N ARG A 160 -17.10 16.47 -16.20
CA ARG A 160 -15.98 16.08 -17.06
C ARG A 160 -14.80 17.04 -17.00
N ALA A 161 -15.00 18.27 -16.53
CA ALA A 161 -13.98 19.32 -16.52
C ALA A 161 -12.96 19.16 -15.39
N LEU A 162 -13.29 18.44 -14.32
CA LEU A 162 -12.46 18.34 -13.12
C LEU A 162 -11.41 17.21 -13.22
N GLY A 163 -10.15 17.57 -13.06
CA GLY A 163 -9.06 16.65 -12.77
C GLY A 163 -8.61 16.80 -11.32
N ASP A 164 -8.73 15.75 -10.51
CA ASP A 164 -8.26 15.75 -9.12
C ASP A 164 -6.72 15.79 -9.09
N ARG A 165 -6.19 16.83 -8.43
CA ARG A 165 -4.74 17.06 -8.26
C ARG A 165 -4.33 17.09 -6.80
N ARG A 166 -5.24 16.76 -5.88
CA ARG A 166 -4.94 16.72 -4.46
C ARG A 166 -3.90 15.63 -4.22
N ARG A 167 -2.69 16.05 -3.84
CA ARG A 167 -1.71 15.19 -3.18
C ARG A 167 -1.96 15.21 -1.67
N TYR A 168 -1.70 14.08 -1.02
CA TYR A 168 -1.83 13.98 0.43
C TYR A 168 -0.47 14.02 1.13
N THR A 169 -0.52 14.44 2.39
CA THR A 169 0.57 14.34 3.36
C THR A 169 0.07 13.66 4.63
N ALA A 170 0.99 13.28 5.50
CA ALA A 170 0.71 12.67 6.79
C ALA A 170 1.69 13.22 7.83
N GLY A 171 1.38 13.04 9.12
CA GLY A 171 2.35 13.34 10.18
C GLY A 171 3.64 12.53 9.99
N VAL A 172 4.77 13.02 10.51
CA VAL A 172 6.04 12.26 10.47
C VAL A 172 5.83 10.87 11.09
N GLY A 173 6.33 9.83 10.43
CA GLY A 173 6.11 8.44 10.82
C GLY A 173 4.76 7.84 10.42
N GLY A 174 3.83 8.66 9.88
CA GLY A 174 2.58 8.20 9.30
C GLY A 174 2.76 7.56 7.92
N ILE A 175 1.70 6.92 7.43
CA ILE A 175 1.61 6.38 6.07
C ILE A 175 1.00 7.48 5.20
N ILE A 176 1.75 7.97 4.21
CA ILE A 176 1.23 8.94 3.24
C ILE A 176 0.16 8.24 2.39
N PRO A 177 -1.11 8.69 2.39
CA PRO A 177 -2.15 8.07 1.58
C PRO A 177 -1.89 8.26 0.08
N GLN A 178 -2.49 7.39 -0.72
CA GLN A 178 -2.54 7.60 -2.16
C GLN A 178 -3.27 8.91 -2.49
N GLY A 179 -2.63 9.72 -3.33
CA GLY A 179 -3.22 10.90 -3.95
C GLY A 179 -2.63 11.14 -5.33
N TRP A 180 -2.82 12.34 -5.85
CA TRP A 180 -2.15 12.75 -7.06
C TRP A 180 -0.63 12.84 -6.86
N GLY A 181 0.15 12.52 -7.90
CA GLY A 181 1.61 12.70 -7.90
C GLY A 181 2.35 11.76 -6.94
N LEU A 182 2.29 10.45 -7.19
CA LEU A 182 3.08 9.43 -6.47
C LEU A 182 4.57 9.39 -6.86
N ASN A 183 5.00 10.23 -7.81
CA ASN A 183 6.40 10.30 -8.26
C ASN A 183 7.20 11.25 -7.36
N PHE A 184 7.32 10.94 -6.08
CA PHE A 184 8.17 11.65 -5.14
C PHE A 184 9.11 10.68 -4.45
N ASP A 185 10.31 11.13 -4.11
CA ASP A 185 11.27 10.35 -3.34
C ASP A 185 10.94 10.39 -1.85
N GLY A 186 11.29 9.32 -1.13
CA GLY A 186 11.23 9.35 0.32
C GLY A 186 12.38 10.18 0.90
N ALA A 187 12.10 10.90 1.98
CA ALA A 187 13.04 11.78 2.66
C ALA A 187 13.96 11.04 3.65
N TYR A 188 13.56 9.86 4.13
CA TYR A 188 14.38 9.04 5.03
C TYR A 188 14.11 7.55 4.86
N ASP A 189 15.12 6.72 5.13
CA ASP A 189 14.97 5.26 5.08
C ASP A 189 13.88 4.81 6.05
N GLY A 190 12.90 4.06 5.54
CA GLY A 190 11.77 3.62 6.36
C GLY A 190 10.56 4.54 6.41
N GLN A 191 10.53 5.61 5.62
CA GLN A 191 9.28 6.32 5.35
C GLN A 191 8.27 5.38 4.68
N TYR A 192 6.98 5.51 5.02
CA TYR A 192 5.91 4.68 4.48
C TYR A 192 4.92 5.48 3.63
N ARG A 193 4.36 4.83 2.60
CA ARG A 193 3.23 5.34 1.81
C ARG A 193 2.29 4.23 1.37
N ASP A 194 1.06 4.59 1.07
CA ASP A 194 0.13 3.76 0.32
C ASP A 194 0.21 4.11 -1.17
N ALA A 195 0.36 3.07 -2.00
CA ALA A 195 0.39 3.17 -3.45
C ALA A 195 -0.71 2.29 -4.06
N GLY A 196 -1.97 2.69 -3.89
CA GLY A 196 -3.11 1.95 -4.45
C GLY A 196 -3.40 0.67 -3.67
N GLY A 197 -3.40 0.75 -2.35
CA GLY A 197 -3.60 -0.40 -1.46
C GLY A 197 -2.35 -1.26 -1.25
N THR A 198 -1.23 -0.91 -1.90
CA THR A 198 0.07 -1.52 -1.62
C THR A 198 0.85 -0.63 -0.68
N LEU A 199 1.16 -1.15 0.51
CA LEU A 199 2.07 -0.47 1.44
C LEU A 199 3.49 -0.53 0.88
N GLU A 200 4.12 0.62 0.73
CA GLU A 200 5.51 0.75 0.32
C GLU A 200 6.35 1.41 1.41
N ARG A 201 7.60 0.97 1.53
CA ARG A 201 8.63 1.53 2.40
C ARG A 201 9.73 2.12 1.52
N TRP A 202 10.17 3.35 1.81
CA TRP A 202 11.33 3.93 1.16
C TRP A 202 12.59 3.19 1.55
N SER A 203 13.42 2.88 0.54
CA SER A 203 14.76 2.33 0.71
C SER A 203 15.77 3.36 0.23
N ALA A 204 16.48 3.98 1.16
CA ALA A 204 17.49 4.99 0.82
C ALA A 204 18.67 4.38 0.04
N SER A 205 18.99 3.11 0.29
CA SER A 205 20.04 2.39 -0.45
C SER A 205 19.63 2.07 -1.89
N ALA A 206 18.34 1.82 -2.13
CA ALA A 206 17.82 1.60 -3.48
C ALA A 206 17.43 2.90 -4.20
N GLY A 207 17.34 4.02 -3.48
CA GLY A 207 16.80 5.28 -4.01
C GLY A 207 15.38 5.12 -4.56
N ALA A 208 14.58 4.22 -3.97
CA ALA A 208 13.29 3.84 -4.51
C ALA A 208 12.31 3.36 -3.43
N TRP A 209 11.03 3.51 -3.73
CA TRP A 209 9.96 2.86 -2.98
C TRP A 209 9.95 1.37 -3.27
N GLN A 210 9.80 0.57 -2.22
CA GLN A 210 9.71 -0.88 -2.32
C GLN A 210 8.46 -1.36 -1.61
N THR A 211 7.76 -2.33 -2.19
CA THR A 211 6.66 -3.01 -1.50
C THR A 211 7.14 -3.52 -0.15
N TYR A 212 6.46 -3.07 0.91
CA TYR A 212 6.77 -3.51 2.26
C TYR A 212 6.47 -5.01 2.38
N ARG A 213 7.44 -5.77 2.86
CA ARG A 213 7.27 -7.17 3.21
C ARG A 213 7.46 -7.29 4.72
N PRO A 214 6.48 -7.84 5.46
CA PRO A 214 6.68 -8.11 6.87
C PRO A 214 7.89 -9.04 7.06
N PRO A 215 8.59 -8.95 8.20
CA PRO A 215 9.72 -9.83 8.49
C PRO A 215 9.33 -11.31 8.33
N ASN A 216 10.19 -12.08 7.67
CA ASN A 216 10.02 -13.53 7.58
C ASN A 216 10.39 -14.17 8.92
N VAL A 217 9.41 -14.42 9.78
CA VAL A 217 9.61 -15.21 11.01
C VAL A 217 9.49 -16.69 10.64
N VAL A 218 10.64 -17.36 10.60
CA VAL A 218 10.75 -18.78 10.28
C VAL A 218 11.10 -19.53 11.56
N GLU A 219 10.28 -20.53 11.90
CA GLU A 219 10.60 -21.50 12.93
C GLU A 219 10.99 -22.83 12.29
N THR A 220 11.92 -23.55 12.91
CA THR A 220 12.35 -24.88 12.46
C THR A 220 12.29 -25.88 13.62
N THR A 221 12.09 -27.15 13.30
CA THR A 221 12.27 -28.25 14.24
C THR A 221 12.88 -29.45 13.55
N THR A 222 13.68 -30.20 14.29
CA THR A 222 14.22 -31.52 13.90
C THR A 222 13.73 -32.64 14.83
N THR A 223 12.86 -32.31 15.79
CA THR A 223 12.35 -33.23 16.82
C THR A 223 10.82 -33.25 16.87
N GLY A 224 10.25 -34.22 17.58
CA GLY A 224 8.82 -34.34 17.84
C GLY A 224 8.03 -35.18 16.83
N PHE A 225 8.67 -35.68 15.76
CA PHE A 225 8.07 -36.71 14.90
C PHE A 225 7.92 -38.02 15.69
N ALA A 226 6.69 -38.51 15.82
CA ALA A 226 6.41 -39.78 16.48
C ALA A 226 6.42 -40.91 15.43
N VAL A 227 7.37 -41.84 15.52
CA VAL A 227 7.55 -42.91 14.53
C VAL A 227 6.49 -43.99 14.70
N GLY A 228 5.91 -44.46 13.59
CA GLY A 228 4.99 -45.60 13.59
C GLY A 228 5.70 -46.94 13.85
N SER A 229 4.94 -47.95 14.27
CA SER A 229 5.49 -49.29 14.49
C SER A 229 6.07 -49.87 13.19
N GLY A 230 7.20 -50.58 13.28
CA GLY A 230 7.86 -51.16 12.12
C GLY A 230 8.74 -50.20 11.33
N TYR A 231 9.01 -48.99 11.85
CA TYR A 231 9.95 -48.02 11.26
C TYR A 231 10.93 -47.48 12.31
N THR A 232 12.06 -46.93 11.83
CA THR A 232 12.97 -46.11 12.64
C THR A 232 13.19 -44.77 11.96
N LEU A 233 13.20 -43.68 12.72
CA LEU A 233 13.48 -42.34 12.19
C LEU A 233 14.96 -42.21 11.84
N ASN A 234 15.24 -41.86 10.58
CA ASN A 234 16.59 -41.45 10.17
C ASN A 234 16.74 -39.94 10.30
N SER A 235 15.79 -39.19 9.74
CA SER A 235 15.78 -37.73 9.85
C SER A 235 14.37 -37.15 9.78
N PHE A 236 14.17 -36.06 10.50
CA PHE A 236 12.98 -35.20 10.37
C PHE A 236 13.45 -33.75 10.37
N THR A 237 12.89 -32.96 9.47
CA THR A 237 13.07 -31.52 9.46
C THR A 237 11.76 -30.90 9.05
N ALA A 238 11.32 -29.88 9.78
CA ALA A 238 10.21 -29.05 9.40
C ALA A 238 10.57 -27.57 9.58
N ARG A 239 10.01 -26.74 8.71
CA ARG A 239 10.08 -25.28 8.80
C ARG A 239 8.70 -24.68 8.56
N ARG A 240 8.35 -23.64 9.30
CA ARG A 240 7.09 -22.91 9.12
C ARG A 240 7.30 -21.41 9.18
N ASN A 241 6.48 -20.66 8.46
CA ASN A 241 6.36 -19.23 8.64
C ASN A 241 5.12 -18.94 9.49
N VAL A 242 5.34 -18.35 10.67
CA VAL A 242 4.28 -18.13 11.67
C VAL A 242 3.23 -17.12 11.18
N TYR A 243 3.63 -16.20 10.28
CA TYR A 243 2.72 -15.19 9.75
C TYR A 243 1.92 -15.65 8.55
N THR A 244 2.49 -16.51 7.68
CA THR A 244 1.78 -16.99 6.49
C THR A 244 1.09 -18.33 6.70
N GLY A 245 1.39 -19.04 7.80
CA GLY A 245 0.91 -20.40 8.05
C GLY A 245 1.54 -21.46 7.14
N MET A 246 2.42 -21.09 6.21
CA MET A 246 3.06 -22.05 5.31
C MET A 246 4.06 -22.91 6.09
N CYS A 247 3.86 -24.22 6.06
CA CYS A 247 4.67 -25.23 6.70
C CYS A 247 5.20 -26.21 5.65
N SER A 248 6.45 -26.64 5.79
CA SER A 248 7.03 -27.70 4.98
C SER A 248 7.81 -28.65 5.85
N PHE A 249 7.73 -29.96 5.57
CA PHE A 249 8.56 -30.96 6.24
C PHE A 249 9.19 -31.94 5.25
N LEU A 250 10.25 -32.58 5.71
CA LEU A 250 10.87 -33.75 5.11
C LEU A 250 11.05 -34.79 6.22
N VAL A 251 10.70 -36.03 5.94
CA VAL A 251 10.96 -37.16 6.82
C VAL A 251 11.60 -38.30 6.04
N GLU A 252 12.60 -38.91 6.64
CA GLU A 252 13.24 -40.14 6.17
C GLU A 252 13.13 -41.20 7.26
N LEU A 253 12.52 -42.34 6.92
CA LEU A 253 12.30 -43.47 7.81
C LEU A 253 12.96 -44.71 7.23
N THR A 254 13.59 -45.54 8.06
CA THR A 254 13.97 -46.89 7.64
C THR A 254 12.85 -47.87 7.97
N ARG A 255 12.41 -48.68 7.01
CA ARG A 255 11.49 -49.81 7.28
C ARG A 255 12.21 -50.88 8.10
N LYS A 256 11.63 -51.35 9.19
CA LYS A 256 12.12 -52.46 10.02
C LYS A 256 11.14 -53.62 10.14
N GLY A 257 9.91 -53.45 9.66
CA GLY A 257 8.94 -54.53 9.54
C GLY A 257 9.37 -55.60 8.53
N THR A 258 8.65 -56.72 8.53
CA THR A 258 8.84 -57.78 7.53
C THR A 258 8.62 -57.23 6.11
N GLN A 259 9.27 -57.86 5.13
CA GLN A 259 9.05 -57.51 3.72
C GLN A 259 7.57 -57.61 3.39
N LEU A 260 7.03 -56.55 2.79
CA LEU A 260 5.67 -56.52 2.27
C LEU A 260 5.73 -56.56 0.75
N ASN A 261 5.30 -57.67 0.17
CA ASN A 261 5.16 -57.82 -1.29
C ASN A 261 3.87 -57.12 -1.73
N VAL A 262 3.97 -56.31 -2.76
CA VAL A 262 2.88 -55.43 -3.21
C VAL A 262 2.16 -56.10 -4.39
N PRO A 263 0.84 -56.28 -4.34
CA PRO A 263 0.08 -56.86 -5.44
C PRO A 263 0.13 -56.00 -6.72
N ALA A 264 -0.22 -56.58 -7.87
CA ALA A 264 -0.26 -55.90 -9.17
C ALA A 264 -1.00 -54.55 -9.17
N ASN A 265 -2.04 -54.41 -8.36
CA ASN A 265 -2.85 -53.19 -8.28
C ASN A 265 -2.21 -52.08 -7.41
N GLY A 266 -1.04 -52.32 -6.81
CA GLY A 266 -0.31 -51.34 -6.00
C GLY A 266 -0.89 -51.04 -4.63
N ASN A 267 -2.03 -51.64 -4.27
CA ASN A 267 -2.69 -51.39 -2.99
C ASN A 267 -2.05 -52.23 -1.88
N ILE A 268 -1.73 -51.59 -0.76
CA ILE A 268 -1.29 -52.28 0.45
C ILE A 268 -2.34 -52.15 1.56
N THR A 269 -2.20 -52.93 2.63
CA THR A 269 -2.88 -52.58 3.87
C THR A 269 -2.25 -51.31 4.42
N ASP A 270 -3.06 -50.33 4.77
CA ASP A 270 -2.62 -49.04 5.29
C ASP A 270 -1.60 -49.22 6.43
N GLU A 271 -0.38 -48.69 6.25
CA GLU A 271 0.68 -48.71 7.27
C GLU A 271 0.94 -47.29 7.76
N THR A 272 1.01 -47.09 9.09
CA THR A 272 1.33 -45.78 9.66
C THR A 272 2.83 -45.56 9.71
N PHE A 273 3.32 -44.56 8.98
CA PHE A 273 4.72 -44.10 9.02
C PHE A 273 5.07 -43.41 10.33
N GLY A 274 4.13 -42.60 10.83
CA GLY A 274 4.32 -41.79 12.02
C GLY A 274 3.37 -40.62 12.07
N THR A 275 3.63 -39.70 12.99
CA THR A 275 2.78 -38.53 13.25
C THR A 275 3.62 -37.27 13.38
N LEU A 276 3.23 -36.21 12.67
CA LEU A 276 3.81 -34.88 12.82
C LEU A 276 3.52 -34.29 14.21
N PRO A 277 4.47 -33.56 14.81
CA PRO A 277 4.29 -32.91 16.11
C PRO A 277 3.11 -31.92 16.10
N SER A 278 2.51 -31.70 17.26
CA SER A 278 1.47 -30.68 17.42
C SER A 278 1.98 -29.31 16.98
N GLY A 279 1.16 -28.54 16.26
CA GLY A 279 1.53 -27.26 15.64
C GLY A 279 2.19 -27.38 14.25
N TRP A 280 2.46 -28.60 13.77
CA TRP A 280 3.07 -28.86 12.46
C TRP A 280 2.16 -29.71 11.55
N ARG A 281 0.85 -29.71 11.82
CA ARG A 281 -0.15 -30.55 11.15
C ARG A 281 -0.93 -29.71 10.13
N PRO A 282 -1.35 -30.28 8.99
CA PRO A 282 -2.01 -29.49 7.96
C PRO A 282 -3.45 -29.14 8.34
N ALA A 283 -3.96 -28.05 7.77
CA ALA A 283 -5.37 -27.65 7.89
C ALA A 283 -6.34 -28.59 7.15
N ILE A 284 -5.85 -29.28 6.12
CA ILE A 284 -6.61 -30.23 5.29
C ILE A 284 -5.81 -31.50 5.08
N ASP A 285 -6.50 -32.60 4.82
CA ASP A 285 -5.84 -33.84 4.41
C ASP A 285 -5.11 -33.65 3.08
N ALA A 286 -3.95 -34.30 2.92
CA ALA A 286 -3.15 -34.25 1.70
C ALA A 286 -2.65 -35.63 1.30
N GLU A 287 -2.54 -35.89 0.00
CA GLU A 287 -1.83 -37.06 -0.52
C GLU A 287 -0.41 -36.65 -0.92
N LEU A 288 0.56 -37.41 -0.46
CA LEU A 288 1.99 -37.17 -0.65
C LEU A 288 2.59 -38.33 -1.44
N SER A 289 3.68 -38.08 -2.15
CA SER A 289 4.52 -39.14 -2.69
C SER A 289 5.49 -39.65 -1.63
N ALA A 290 5.78 -40.94 -1.67
CA ALA A 290 6.86 -41.57 -0.94
C ALA A 290 7.70 -42.43 -1.88
N SER A 291 9.01 -42.51 -1.64
CA SER A 291 9.90 -43.37 -2.42
C SER A 291 11.03 -43.90 -1.55
N ASP A 292 11.49 -45.12 -1.84
CA ASP A 292 12.70 -45.71 -1.27
C ASP A 292 13.88 -45.78 -2.26
N GLY A 293 13.71 -45.22 -3.46
CA GLY A 293 14.66 -45.29 -4.58
C GLY A 293 14.55 -46.56 -5.44
N PHE A 294 13.77 -47.56 -5.02
CA PHE A 294 13.48 -48.78 -5.79
C PHE A 294 11.99 -48.88 -6.17
N GLY A 295 11.12 -48.25 -5.40
CA GLY A 295 9.70 -48.07 -5.66
C GLY A 295 9.21 -46.72 -5.16
N GLU A 296 7.96 -46.47 -5.48
CA GLU A 296 7.23 -45.26 -5.12
C GLU A 296 5.79 -45.59 -4.74
N GLY A 297 5.18 -44.73 -3.93
CA GLY A 297 3.84 -44.92 -3.43
C GLY A 297 3.21 -43.64 -2.91
N SER A 298 2.00 -43.76 -2.38
CA SER A 298 1.23 -42.64 -1.87
C SER A 298 1.04 -42.71 -0.36
N VAL A 299 1.28 -41.59 0.31
CA VAL A 299 1.10 -41.41 1.76
C VAL A 299 0.01 -40.37 1.98
N ARG A 300 -1.04 -40.74 2.69
CA ARG A 300 -2.03 -39.79 3.18
C ARG A 300 -1.50 -39.11 4.44
N LEU A 301 -1.43 -37.79 4.42
CA LEU A 301 -1.23 -36.96 5.60
C LEU A 301 -2.59 -36.45 6.09
N GLY A 302 -3.03 -36.93 7.25
CA GLY A 302 -4.27 -36.45 7.89
C GLY A 302 -4.08 -35.13 8.64
N THR A 303 -5.17 -34.39 8.85
CA THR A 303 -5.21 -33.20 9.73
C THR A 303 -4.77 -33.47 11.17
N ASN A 304 -4.87 -34.72 11.64
CA ASN A 304 -4.31 -35.18 12.92
C ASN A 304 -2.78 -35.39 12.88
N GLY A 305 -2.12 -35.11 11.76
CA GLY A 305 -0.68 -35.24 11.54
C GLY A 305 -0.22 -36.65 11.21
N VAL A 306 -1.12 -37.64 11.14
CA VAL A 306 -0.76 -39.04 10.88
C VAL A 306 -0.43 -39.22 9.40
N LEU A 307 0.71 -39.85 9.13
CA LEU A 307 1.15 -40.26 7.80
C LEU A 307 0.84 -41.75 7.61
N THR A 308 -0.05 -42.06 6.66
CA THR A 308 -0.48 -43.42 6.34
C THR A 308 -0.08 -43.78 4.91
N LEU A 309 0.83 -44.74 4.74
CA LEU A 309 1.17 -45.29 3.43
C LEU A 309 0.02 -46.19 2.95
N ARG A 310 -0.48 -45.93 1.74
CA ARG A 310 -1.67 -46.61 1.19
C ARG A 310 -1.39 -47.41 -0.07
N THR A 311 -0.40 -46.95 -0.84
CA THR A 311 -0.02 -47.58 -2.10
C THR A 311 1.49 -47.67 -2.22
N TRP A 312 1.92 -48.57 -3.09
CA TRP A 312 3.30 -48.70 -3.54
C TRP A 312 3.33 -49.22 -4.99
N THR A 313 4.50 -49.24 -5.62
CA THR A 313 4.67 -49.77 -6.98
C THR A 313 4.15 -51.20 -7.05
N GLY A 314 3.21 -51.47 -7.96
CA GLY A 314 2.62 -52.79 -8.18
C GLY A 314 3.67 -53.83 -8.58
N GLU A 315 3.53 -55.06 -8.10
CA GLU A 315 4.54 -56.13 -8.19
C GLU A 315 5.90 -55.78 -7.52
N GLY A 316 5.97 -54.67 -6.79
CA GLY A 316 7.13 -54.24 -6.02
C GLY A 316 7.18 -54.86 -4.62
N ALA A 317 8.14 -54.40 -3.81
CA ALA A 317 8.24 -54.78 -2.41
C ALA A 317 8.75 -53.62 -1.55
N LEU A 318 8.11 -53.46 -0.39
CA LEU A 318 8.60 -52.67 0.73
C LEU A 318 9.51 -53.57 1.57
N ALA A 319 10.80 -53.59 1.23
CA ALA A 319 11.79 -54.44 1.89
C ALA A 319 12.26 -53.84 3.22
N PRO A 320 12.64 -54.68 4.20
CA PRO A 320 13.30 -54.21 5.42
C PRO A 320 14.61 -53.48 5.09
N ASP A 321 15.00 -52.58 5.99
CA ASP A 321 16.23 -51.79 5.96
C ASP A 321 16.37 -50.82 4.78
N ARG A 322 15.25 -50.50 4.11
CA ARG A 322 15.20 -49.44 3.10
C ARG A 322 14.72 -48.12 3.67
N ASN A 323 15.33 -47.03 3.18
CA ASN A 323 14.99 -45.67 3.57
C ASN A 323 13.85 -45.15 2.69
N ILE A 324 12.71 -44.89 3.29
CA ILE A 324 11.57 -44.25 2.64
C ILE A 324 11.58 -42.77 2.96
N ARG A 325 11.43 -41.93 1.92
CA ARG A 325 11.41 -40.48 2.02
C ARG A 325 10.06 -39.94 1.59
N THR A 326 9.53 -38.99 2.33
CA THR A 326 8.38 -38.18 1.92
C THR A 326 8.54 -36.75 2.43
N SER A 327 7.90 -35.81 1.74
CA SER A 327 7.92 -34.39 2.09
C SER A 327 6.62 -33.74 1.65
N ALA A 328 6.26 -32.64 2.30
CA ALA A 328 5.09 -31.86 1.93
C ALA A 328 5.31 -30.37 2.20
N THR A 329 4.55 -29.53 1.50
CA THR A 329 4.32 -28.13 1.84
C THR A 329 2.81 -27.88 1.90
N PHE A 330 2.33 -27.29 2.99
CA PHE A 330 0.91 -27.06 3.25
C PHE A 330 0.71 -25.84 4.15
N PHE A 331 -0.54 -25.43 4.34
CA PHE A 331 -0.92 -24.41 5.32
C PHE A 331 -1.36 -25.04 6.64
N LEU A 332 -0.91 -24.43 7.74
CA LEU A 332 -1.38 -24.71 9.09
C LEU A 332 -2.81 -24.18 9.28
N PRO A 333 -3.57 -24.73 10.26
CA PRO A 333 -4.89 -24.23 10.64
C PRO A 333 -4.90 -22.77 11.08
#